data_AF-A0A1G7ND00-F1
#
_entry.id   AF-A0A1G7ND00-F1
#
_cell.length_a   1.000
_cell.length_b   1.000
_cell.length_c   1.000
_cell.angle_alpha   90.00
_cell.angle_beta   90.00
_cell.angle_gamma   90.00
#
_symmetry.space_group_name_H-M   'P 1'
#
loop_
_entity.id
_entity.type
_entity.pdbx_description
1 polymer ?
#
loop_
_entity_poly.entity_id
_entity_poly.type
_entity_poly.pdbx_seq_one_letter_code
_entity_poly.pdbx_strand_id
1 'polypeptide(L)' 'MNCERCGIDASLAHRDIDGFAYYLCEACIGGWDAVRSPPPAAADENRSPAR' A
#
# COMPACT_ATOMS: atom_id res chain seq x y z
N MET A 1 10.95 14.79 -11.70
CA MET A 1 10.97 13.45 -12.33
C MET A 1 9.54 12.94 -12.30
N ASN A 2 9.06 12.27 -13.34
CA ASN A 2 7.64 11.92 -13.46
C ASN A 2 7.29 10.64 -12.70
N CYS A 3 6.16 10.64 -11.98
CA CYS A 3 5.68 9.45 -11.30
C CYS A 3 5.27 8.39 -12.32
N GLU A 4 5.77 7.17 -12.18
CA GLU A 4 5.49 6.08 -13.14
C GLU A 4 4.03 5.62 -13.11
N ARG A 5 3.29 5.92 -12.03
CA ARG A 5 1.88 5.57 -11.87
C ARG A 5 0.92 6.59 -12.46
N CYS A 6 1.15 7.88 -12.22
CA CYS A 6 0.20 8.95 -12.55
C CYS A 6 0.77 10.04 -13.47
N GLY A 7 2.06 9.98 -13.81
CA GLY A 7 2.70 10.86 -14.78
C GLY A 7 2.99 12.29 -14.30
N ILE A 8 2.63 12.65 -13.06
CA ILE A 8 2.86 14.00 -12.53
C ILE A 8 4.35 14.22 -12.24
N ASP A 9 4.84 15.45 -12.44
CA ASP A 9 6.16 15.83 -11.96
C ASP A 9 6.11 16.08 -10.45
N ALA A 10 6.80 15.24 -9.69
CA ALA A 10 6.82 15.28 -8.23
C ALA A 10 8.10 14.65 -7.69
N SER A 11 8.30 14.78 -6.37
CA SER A 11 9.30 13.98 -5.66
C SER A 11 8.88 12.50 -5.68
N LEU A 12 9.80 11.64 -6.10
CA LEU A 12 9.57 10.20 -6.21
C LEU A 12 10.35 9.45 -5.13
N ALA A 13 9.73 8.42 -4.56
CA ALA A 13 10.38 7.48 -3.68
C ALA A 13 10.47 6.09 -4.34
N HIS A 14 11.58 5.42 -4.10
CA HIS A 14 11.82 4.06 -4.57
C HIS A 14 11.02 3.04 -3.76
N ARG A 15 10.32 2.14 -4.44
CA ARG A 15 9.59 1.01 -3.85
C ARG A 15 9.90 -0.27 -4.60
N ASP A 16 10.32 -1.27 -3.85
CA ASP A 16 10.43 -2.64 -4.36
C ASP A 16 9.11 -3.37 -4.08
N ILE A 17 8.42 -3.78 -5.14
CA ILE A 17 7.22 -4.59 -5.05
C ILE A 17 7.41 -5.82 -5.93
N ASP A 18 7.30 -7.00 -5.31
CA ASP A 18 7.40 -8.29 -5.99
C ASP A 18 8.70 -8.45 -6.82
N GLY A 19 9.78 -7.77 -6.38
CA GLY A 19 11.09 -7.76 -7.05
C GLY A 19 11.23 -6.73 -8.17
N PHE A 20 10.25 -5.83 -8.33
CA PHE A 20 10.29 -4.73 -9.29
C PHE A 20 10.44 -3.39 -8.57
N ALA A 21 11.42 -2.60 -9.03
CA ALA A 21 11.64 -1.24 -8.56
C ALA A 21 10.69 -0.26 -9.26
N TYR A 22 9.92 0.48 -8.45
CA TYR A 22 9.01 1.54 -8.88
C TYR A 22 9.41 2.87 -8.24
N TYR A 23 9.32 3.95 -9.01
CA TYR A 23 9.53 5.33 -8.57
C TYR A 23 8.20 6.09 -8.57
N LEU A 24 7.61 6.18 -7.37
CA LEU A 24 6.25 6.68 -7.18
C LEU A 24 6.24 7.95 -6.33
N CYS A 25 5.28 8.83 -6.59
CA CYS A 25 5.03 9.97 -5.71
C CYS A 25 4.34 9.54 -4.41
N GLU A 26 4.47 10.35 -3.36
CA GLU A 26 3.89 10.10 -2.03
C GLU A 26 2.38 9.82 -2.08
N ALA A 27 1.63 10.48 -2.97
CA ALA A 27 0.19 10.25 -3.12
C ALA A 27 -0.13 8.84 -3.63
N CYS A 28 0.63 8.34 -4.61
CA CYS A 28 0.46 6.99 -5.13
C CYS A 28 0.90 5.92 -4.12
N ILE A 29 1.92 6.23 -3.30
CA ILE A 29 2.38 5.35 -2.23
C ILE A 29 1.32 5.25 -1.13
N GLY A 30 0.79 6.38 -0.65
CA GLY A 30 -0.24 6.39 0.39
C GLY A 30 -1.53 5.68 -0.04
N GLY A 31 -1.95 5.85 -1.30
CA GLY A 31 -3.10 5.13 -1.85
C GLY A 31 -2.89 3.61 -1.91
N TRP A 32 -1.66 3.16 -2.12
CA TRP A 32 -1.33 1.74 -2.10
C TRP A 32 -1.34 1.18 -0.68
N ASP A 33 -0.73 1.87 0.28
CA ASP A 33 -0.70 1.45 1.68
C ASP A 33 -2.12 1.27 2.24
N ALA A 34 -3.04 2.18 1.88
CA ALA A 34 -4.44 2.09 2.26
C ALA A 34 -5.17 0.83 1.73
N VAL A 35 -4.73 0.26 0.60
CA VAL A 35 -5.31 -0.97 0.02
C VAL A 35 -4.62 -2.22 0.56
N ARG A 36 -3.31 -2.14 0.86
CA ARG A 36 -2.53 -3.27 1.38
C ARG A 36 -2.70 -3.49 2.87
N SER A 37 -2.95 -2.44 3.62
CA SER A 37 -3.33 -2.53 5.02
C SER A 37 -4.74 -3.12 5.09
N PRO A 38 -4.94 -4.35 5.60
CA PRO A 38 -6.29 -4.74 6.00
C PRO A 38 -6.75 -3.69 7.02
N PRO A 39 -8.03 -3.25 7.01
CA PRO A 39 -8.55 -2.46 8.10
C PRO A 39 -8.18 -3.20 9.39
N PRO A 40 -7.72 -2.49 10.46
CA PRO A 40 -7.38 -3.16 11.70
C PRO A 40 -8.58 -4.02 12.05
N ALA A 41 -8.38 -5.34 12.06
CA ALA A 41 -9.43 -6.27 12.38
C ALA A 41 -9.99 -5.78 13.71
N ALA A 42 -11.23 -5.25 13.68
CA ALA A 42 -12.04 -5.19 14.87
C ALA A 42 -11.97 -6.61 15.40
N ALA A 43 -11.31 -6.78 16.54
CA ALA A 43 -10.93 -8.08 17.08
C ALA A 43 -12.12 -9.03 16.94
N ASP A 44 -11.99 -10.01 16.03
CA ASP A 44 -12.94 -11.11 15.94
C ASP A 44 -12.65 -12.01 17.15
N GLU A 45 -13.03 -11.51 18.33
CA GLU A 45 -13.07 -12.24 19.59
C GLU A 45 -14.34 -13.10 19.61
N ASN A 46 -14.55 -13.89 18.56
CA ASN A 46 -15.64 -14.87 18.56
C ASN A 46 -15.31 -16.15 17.77
N ARG A 47 -14.06 -16.64 17.86
CA ARG A 47 -13.81 -18.07 17.65
C ARG A 47 -14.33 -18.85 18.85
N SER A 48 -15.62 -19.20 18.79
CA SER A 48 -16.20 -20.23 19.67
C SER A 48 -15.48 -21.56 19.45
N PRO A 49 -14.94 -22.23 20.49
CA PRO A 49 -14.44 -23.59 20.34
C PRO A 49 -15.64 -24.52 20.15
N ALA A 50 -15.65 -25.27 19.05
CA ALA A 50 -16.61 -26.37 18.86
C ALA A 50 -16.41 -27.40 19.98
N ARG A 51 -17.51 -27.78 20.63
CA ARG A 51 -17.57 -28.76 21.73
C ARG A 51 -18.16 -30.07 21.23
#